data_AF-A0A7V5ZG33-F1
#
_entry.id   AF-A0A7V5ZG33-F1
#
_cell.length_a   1.000
_cell.length_b   1.000
_cell.length_c   1.000
_cell.angle_alpha   90.00
_cell.angle_beta   90.00
_cell.angle_gamma   90.00
#
_symmetry.space_group_name_H-M   'P 1'
#
loop_
_entity.id
_entity.type
_entity.pdbx_description
1 polymer ?
#
loop_
_entity_poly.entity_id
_entity_poly.type
_entity_poly.pdbx_seq_one_letter_code
_entity_poly.pdbx_strand_id
1 'polypeptide(L)'
;MRIEARTGESLSAQQQRLQEATRQVEAQFWHQLLRAMRRTVPAQNSSYTTQMYADLMDETLAQQLARTDQLGIARLLFEQLSPYLEDPSEGVRRERT
;
A
#
# COMPACT_ATOMS: atom_id res chain seq x y z
N MET A 1 13.28 -9.60 -9.04
CA MET A 1 13.46 -8.89 -7.76
C MET A 1 13.16 -9.88 -6.65
N ARG A 2 14.20 -10.56 -6.13
CA ARG A 2 14.07 -11.59 -5.09
C ARG A 2 13.77 -10.88 -3.77
N ILE A 3 12.64 -11.17 -3.15
CA ILE A 3 12.47 -10.83 -1.73
C ILE A 3 13.37 -11.81 -0.98
N GLU A 4 14.55 -11.36 -0.61
CA GLU A 4 15.44 -12.11 0.27
C GLU A 4 14.80 -12.12 1.66
N ALA A 5 14.06 -13.18 1.97
CA ALA A 5 13.64 -13.46 3.33
C ALA A 5 14.91 -13.47 4.18
N ARG A 6 15.05 -12.47 5.06
CA ARG A 6 16.12 -12.43 6.04
C ARG A 6 15.93 -13.65 6.93
N THR A 7 16.79 -14.64 6.74
CA THR A 7 16.79 -15.96 7.35
C THR A 7 16.61 -15.83 8.87
N GLY A 8 15.44 -16.22 9.39
CA GLY A 8 15.16 -16.29 10.83
C GLY A 8 13.91 -15.56 11.35
N GLU A 9 13.13 -14.88 10.52
CA GLU A 9 11.90 -14.22 10.99
C GLU A 9 10.72 -15.17 11.17
N SER A 10 10.09 -15.12 12.35
CA SER A 10 8.90 -15.90 12.67
C SER A 10 7.74 -15.58 11.72
N LEU A 11 6.86 -16.55 11.47
CA LEU A 11 5.68 -16.37 10.62
C LEU A 11 4.84 -15.15 11.05
N SER A 12 4.73 -14.92 12.36
CA SER A 12 4.07 -13.73 12.94
C SER A 12 4.72 -12.41 12.49
N ALA A 13 6.06 -12.33 12.50
CA ALA A 13 6.76 -11.13 12.05
C ALA A 13 6.57 -10.89 10.53
N GLN A 14 6.51 -11.95 9.74
CA GLN A 14 6.25 -11.86 8.29
C GLN A 14 4.81 -11.39 8.01
N GLN A 15 3.82 -11.92 8.74
CA GLN A 15 2.43 -11.49 8.65
C GLN A 15 2.26 -10.01 9.03
N GLN A 16 2.90 -9.55 10.12
CA GLN A 16 2.87 -8.14 10.51
C GLN A 16 3.47 -7.22 9.44
N ARG A 17 4.57 -7.62 8.82
CA ARG A 17 5.17 -6.88 7.71
C ARG A 17 4.29 -6.84 6.48
N LEU A 18 3.64 -7.96 6.15
CA LEU A 18 2.69 -8.03 5.05
C LEU A 18 1.50 -7.10 5.30
N GLN A 19 0.97 -7.08 6.52
CA GLN A 19 -0.11 -6.18 6.91
C GLN A 19 0.30 -4.71 6.77
N GLU A 20 1.50 -4.35 7.22
CA GLU A 20 2.01 -2.99 7.10
C GLU A 20 2.25 -2.60 5.64
N ALA A 21 2.84 -3.50 4.84
CA ALA A 21 3.08 -3.25 3.42
C ALA A 21 1.78 -3.07 2.62
N THR A 22 0.77 -3.91 2.87
CA THR A 22 -0.54 -3.81 2.21
C THR A 22 -1.26 -2.51 2.60
N ARG A 23 -1.12 -2.05 3.84
CA ARG A 23 -1.61 -0.74 4.28
C ARG A 23 -0.92 0.43 3.57
N GLN A 24 0.40 0.35 3.39
CA GLN A 24 1.16 1.37 2.65
C GLN A 24 0.74 1.44 1.17
N VAL A 25 0.41 0.30 0.56
CA VAL A 25 -0.16 0.27 -0.79
C VAL A 25 -1.50 1.00 -0.83
N GLU A 26 -2.40 0.73 0.12
CA GLU A 26 -3.68 1.42 0.20
C GLU A 26 -3.52 2.94 0.43
N ALA A 27 -2.56 3.35 1.26
CA ALA A 27 -2.21 4.77 1.43
C ALA A 27 -1.78 5.41 0.11
N GLN A 28 -0.98 4.72 -0.70
CA GLN A 28 -0.59 5.24 -2.00
C GLN A 28 -1.80 5.38 -2.95
N PHE A 29 -2.74 4.43 -2.93
CA PHE A 29 -3.99 4.56 -3.69
C PHE A 29 -4.82 5.76 -3.26
N TRP A 30 -4.98 5.97 -1.95
CA TRP A 30 -5.65 7.15 -1.40
C TRP A 30 -4.99 8.45 -1.87
N HIS A 31 -3.66 8.52 -1.82
CA HIS A 31 -2.93 9.70 -2.26
C HIS A 31 -3.16 9.97 -3.76
N GLN A 32 -3.14 8.95 -4.61
CA GLN A 32 -3.44 9.12 -6.04
C GLN A 32 -4.91 9.55 -6.27
N LEU A 33 -5.85 9.01 -5.49
CA LEU A 33 -7.26 9.37 -5.57
C LEU A 33 -7.49 10.82 -5.15
N LEU A 34 -6.94 11.25 -4.00
CA LEU A 34 -6.98 12.63 -3.52
C LEU A 34 -6.40 13.59 -4.55
N ARG A 35 -5.24 13.25 -5.12
CA ARG A 35 -4.61 14.02 -6.18
C ARG A 35 -5.47 14.11 -7.44
N ALA A 36 -6.12 13.02 -7.84
CA ALA A 36 -7.02 12.99 -8.99
C ALA A 36 -8.27 13.85 -8.75
N MET A 37 -8.88 13.75 -7.57
CA MET A 37 -10.01 14.60 -7.16
C MET A 37 -9.62 16.08 -7.16
N ARG A 38 -8.44 16.42 -6.61
CA ARG A 38 -7.94 17.79 -6.58
C ARG A 38 -7.71 18.38 -7.98
N ARG A 39 -7.26 17.56 -8.94
CA ARG A 39 -7.12 17.97 -10.36
C ARG A 39 -8.45 18.36 -11.01
N THR A 40 -9.58 17.90 -10.48
CA THR A 40 -10.91 18.29 -11.00
C THR A 40 -11.34 19.68 -10.53
N VAL A 41 -10.69 20.23 -9.51
CA VAL A 41 -10.97 21.59 -9.01
C VAL A 41 -10.15 22.60 -9.83
N PRO A 42 -10.78 23.59 -10.47
CA PRO A 42 -10.07 24.60 -11.24
C PRO A 42 -9.11 25.40 -10.34
N ALA A 43 -7.82 25.33 -10.63
CA ALA A 43 -6.81 26.07 -9.88
C ALA A 43 -6.81 27.54 -10.30
N GLN A 44 -7.49 28.40 -9.52
CA GLN A 44 -7.36 29.84 -9.65
C GLN A 44 -6.14 30.27 -8.82
N ASN A 45 -4.99 30.48 -9.49
CA ASN A 45 -3.79 31.10 -8.92
C ASN A 45 -3.03 30.29 -7.85
N SER A 46 -2.77 28.99 -8.08
CA SER A 46 -1.93 28.19 -7.17
C SER A 46 -0.44 28.48 -7.39
N SER A 47 0.26 29.01 -6.38
CA SER A 47 1.72 29.07 -6.36
C SER A 47 2.32 27.65 -6.26
N TYR A 48 3.54 27.45 -6.77
CA TYR A 48 4.29 26.19 -6.62
C TYR A 48 4.38 25.74 -5.16
N THR A 49 4.60 26.70 -4.25
CA THR A 49 4.63 26.44 -2.80
C THR A 49 3.31 25.88 -2.29
N THR A 50 2.18 26.43 -2.74
CA THR A 50 0.83 25.95 -2.37
C THR A 50 0.60 24.52 -2.84
N GLN A 51 1.05 24.17 -4.05
CA GLN A 51 0.93 22.81 -4.57
C GLN A 51 1.74 21.82 -3.76
N MET A 52 2.97 22.18 -3.38
CA MET A 52 3.81 21.34 -2.53
C MET A 52 3.18 21.10 -1.15
N TYR A 53 2.64 22.14 -0.50
CA TYR A 53 1.95 21.97 0.78
C TYR A 53 0.67 21.12 0.65
N ALA A 54 -0.08 21.30 -0.45
CA ALA A 54 -1.25 20.47 -0.72
C ALA A 54 -0.89 19.00 -0.96
N ASP A 55 0.22 18.71 -1.65
CA ASP A 55 0.73 17.34 -1.82
C ASP A 55 1.13 16.72 -0.47
N LEU A 56 1.85 17.45 0.38
CA LEU A 56 2.18 17.02 1.74
C LEU A 56 0.92 16.75 2.57
N MET A 57 -0.09 17.62 2.46
CA MET A 57 -1.37 17.44 3.15
C MET A 57 -2.08 16.16 2.67
N ASP A 58 -2.18 15.96 1.35
CA ASP A 58 -2.81 14.79 0.75
C ASP A 58 -2.10 13.49 1.17
N GLU A 59 -0.77 13.50 1.28
CA GLU A 59 0.00 12.35 1.79
C GLU A 59 -0.38 12.01 3.25
N THR A 60 -0.44 13.00 4.13
CA THR A 60 -0.81 12.76 5.53
C THR A 60 -2.27 12.28 5.67
N LEU A 61 -3.18 12.85 4.88
CA LEU A 61 -4.57 12.43 4.81
C LEU A 61 -4.68 10.99 4.33
N ALA A 62 -3.96 10.64 3.27
CA ALA A 62 -3.95 9.29 2.72
C ALA A 62 -3.46 8.24 3.74
N GLN A 63 -2.43 8.57 4.53
CA GLN A 63 -1.95 7.71 5.61
C GLN A 63 -3.00 7.54 6.72
N GLN A 64 -3.74 8.59 7.09
CA GLN A 64 -4.82 8.49 8.08
C GLN A 64 -6.01 7.69 7.54
N LEU A 65 -6.37 7.87 6.28
CA LEU A 65 -7.47 7.15 5.63
C LEU A 65 -7.15 5.65 5.49
N ALA A 66 -5.93 5.30 5.08
CA ALA A 66 -5.46 3.91 5.06
C ALA A 66 -5.38 3.28 6.46
N ARG A 67 -5.34 4.09 7.53
CA ARG A 67 -5.46 3.56 8.89
C ARG A 67 -6.87 3.11 9.24
N THR A 68 -7.87 3.73 8.62
CA THR A 68 -9.29 3.49 8.89
C THR A 68 -9.83 2.27 8.14
N ASP A 69 -9.03 1.67 7.23
CA ASP A 69 -9.35 0.44 6.48
C ASP A 69 -10.70 0.52 5.71
N GLN A 70 -11.07 1.73 5.27
CA GLN A 70 -12.38 2.00 4.64
C GLN A 70 -12.49 1.51 3.20
N LEU A 71 -11.37 1.44 2.44
CA LEU A 71 -11.40 0.91 1.08
C LEU A 71 -11.33 -0.62 1.06
N GLY A 72 -10.76 -1.24 2.10
CA GLY A 72 -10.59 -2.69 2.20
C GLY A 72 -9.60 -3.27 1.19
N ILE A 73 -8.81 -2.43 0.50
CA ILE A 73 -7.80 -2.88 -0.47
C ILE A 73 -6.65 -3.53 0.29
N ALA A 74 -6.23 -2.91 1.40
CA ALA A 74 -5.19 -3.47 2.26
C ALA A 74 -5.57 -4.87 2.76
N ARG A 75 -6.81 -5.02 3.25
CA ARG A 75 -7.35 -6.30 3.69
C ARG A 75 -7.40 -7.34 2.57
N LEU A 76 -7.93 -6.98 1.40
CA LEU A 76 -8.01 -7.90 0.26
C LEU A 76 -6.61 -8.37 -0.16
N LEU A 77 -5.65 -7.45 -0.26
CA LEU A 77 -4.27 -7.78 -0.61
C LEU A 77 -3.63 -8.68 0.46
N PHE A 78 -3.89 -8.43 1.74
CA PHE A 78 -3.41 -9.29 2.82
C PHE A 78 -4.00 -10.69 2.72
N GLU A 79 -5.30 -10.82 2.50
CA GLU A 79 -5.97 -12.12 2.33
C GLU A 79 -5.42 -12.88 1.12
N GLN A 80 -5.12 -12.21 0.00
CA GLN A 80 -4.55 -12.84 -1.19
C GLN A 80 -3.07 -13.21 -1.03
N LEU A 81 -2.30 -12.43 -0.26
CA LEU A 81 -0.84 -12.62 -0.13
C LEU A 81 -0.45 -13.47 1.08
N SER A 82 -1.29 -13.54 2.12
CA SER A 82 -1.02 -14.33 3.34
C SER A 82 -0.75 -15.82 3.09
N PRO A 83 -1.40 -16.52 2.14
CA PRO A 83 -1.11 -17.93 1.87
C PRO A 83 0.31 -18.15 1.34
N TYR A 84 0.91 -17.15 0.68
CA TYR A 84 2.27 -17.25 0.15
C TYR A 84 3.36 -17.14 1.23
N LEU A 85 3.00 -16.80 2.48
CA LEU A 85 3.94 -16.76 3.60
C LEU A 85 4.14 -18.13 4.26
N GLU A 86 3.19 -19.05 4.10
CA GLU A 86 3.20 -20.36 4.77
C GLU A 86 3.90 -21.45 3.96
N ASP A 87 4.04 -21.28 2.64
CA ASP A 87 4.66 -22.28 1.76
C ASP A 87 5.82 -21.72 0.91
N PRO A 88 7.08 -21.84 1.38
CA PRO A 88 8.25 -21.55 0.58
C PRO A 88 8.50 -22.57 -0.57
N SER A 89 7.68 -23.62 -0.70
CA SER A 89 7.88 -24.74 -1.63
C SER A 89 6.79 -24.93 -2.71
N GLU A 90 5.63 -24.26 -2.62
CA GLU A 90 4.57 -24.36 -3.65
C GLU A 90 4.74 -23.39 -4.84
N GLY A 91 5.47 -22.29 -4.68
CA GLY A 91 5.69 -21.30 -5.75
C GLY A 91 6.44 -21.84 -6.98
N VAL A 92 7.09 -23.00 -6.88
CA VAL A 92 7.86 -23.63 -7.97
C VAL A 92 7.05 -24.66 -8.76
N ARG A 93 5.88 -25.11 -8.28
CA ARG A 93 5.11 -26.21 -8.92
C ARG A 93 4.10 -25.77 -9.98
N ARG A 94 3.77 -24.47 -10.10
CA ARG A 94 2.75 -24.00 -11.05
C ARG A 94 3.26 -23.63 -12.45
N GLU A 95 4.57 -23.68 -12.70
CA GLU A 95 5.16 -23.45 -14.04
C GLU A 95 5.57 -24.74 -14.79
N ARG A 96 5.15 -25.92 -14.33
CA ARG A 96 5.44 -27.20 -15.01
C ARG A 96 4.22 -28.10 -15.16
N THR A 97 3.19 -27.63 -15.85
CA THR A 97 2.22 -28.47 -16.58
C THR A 97 1.72 -27.71 -17.79
#